data_AF-A0AAV0R9R3-F1
#
_entry.id   AF-A0AAV0R9R3-F1
#
_cell.length_a   1.000
_cell.length_b   1.000
_cell.length_c   1.000
_cell.angle_alpha   90.00
_cell.angle_beta   90.00
_cell.angle_gamma   90.00
#
_symmetry.space_group_name_H-M   'P 1'
#
loop_
_entity.id
_entity.type
_entity.pdbx_description
1 polymer ?
#
loop_
_entity_poly.entity_id
_entity_poly.type
_entity_poly.pdbx_seq_one_letter_code
_entity_poly.pdbx_strand_id
1 'polypeptide(L)'
;MAWKLRVNQIKRVRSMAETAAGKKLIRVDVSSDTICPWCLVGKRNLDKAIAASTDRFDFEIRWHPFFLNPSAPKEGMNKLQFYKDKFGPQLDGVVARMTEVFRGLGLNYNLSGLTGNTLDSHRLIYYAGKQGSDKQHNLVEELFLGYFTQAKYIGDR
;
A
#
# COMPACT_ATOMS: atom_id res chain seq x y z
N MET A 1 9.56 -11.93 -54.34
CA MET A 1 8.51 -11.40 -53.42
C MET A 1 8.00 -12.41 -52.39
N ALA A 2 8.04 -13.73 -52.65
CA ALA A 2 7.54 -14.77 -51.73
C ALA A 2 8.32 -14.96 -50.41
N TRP A 3 9.59 -14.53 -50.33
CA TRP A 3 10.40 -14.65 -49.11
C TRP A 3 10.02 -13.64 -48.02
N LYS A 4 9.73 -12.38 -48.40
CA LYS A 4 9.24 -11.33 -47.48
C LYS A 4 7.90 -11.70 -46.84
N LEU A 5 7.00 -12.34 -47.59
CA LEU A 5 5.70 -12.80 -47.09
C LEU A 5 5.85 -13.88 -46.02
N ARG A 6 6.75 -14.86 -46.21
CA ARG A 6 7.03 -15.90 -45.20
C ARG A 6 7.65 -15.35 -43.93
N VAL A 7 8.57 -14.39 -44.03
CA VAL A 7 9.18 -13.76 -42.84
C VAL A 7 8.15 -12.95 -42.05
N ASN A 8 7.25 -12.22 -42.73
CA ASN A 8 6.17 -11.49 -42.06
C ASN A 8 5.14 -12.43 -41.42
N GLN A 9 4.82 -13.56 -42.05
CA GLN A 9 3.94 -14.55 -41.42
C GLN A 9 4.58 -15.20 -40.19
N ILE A 10 5.89 -15.50 -40.22
CA ILE A 10 6.60 -16.04 -39.05
C ILE A 10 6.65 -15.03 -37.90
N LYS A 11 6.89 -13.74 -38.19
CA LYS A 11 6.84 -12.66 -37.17
C LYS A 11 5.44 -12.50 -36.57
N ARG A 12 4.40 -12.59 -37.40
CA ARG A 12 2.99 -12.47 -36.97
C ARG A 12 2.56 -13.66 -36.12
N VAL A 13 3.00 -14.87 -36.47
CA VAL A 13 2.76 -16.09 -35.68
C VAL A 13 3.50 -16.06 -34.34
N ARG A 14 4.75 -15.55 -34.30
CA ARG A 14 5.46 -15.35 -33.02
C ARG A 14 4.79 -14.31 -32.12
N SER A 15 4.39 -13.18 -32.67
CA SER A 15 3.63 -12.15 -31.94
C SER A 15 2.32 -12.68 -31.39
N MET A 16 1.61 -13.52 -32.15
CA MET A 16 0.37 -14.15 -31.69
C MET A 16 0.60 -15.22 -30.61
N ALA A 17 1.69 -15.98 -30.70
CA ALA A 17 2.06 -16.98 -29.71
C ALA A 17 2.54 -16.38 -28.38
N GLU A 18 3.22 -15.22 -28.40
CA GLU A 18 3.57 -14.46 -27.18
C GLU A 18 2.33 -13.94 -26.45
N THR A 19 1.26 -13.56 -27.16
CA THR A 19 -0.04 -13.24 -26.56
C THR A 19 -0.82 -14.45 -26.05
N ALA A 20 -0.46 -15.69 -26.43
CA ALA A 20 -1.23 -16.89 -26.10
C ALA A 20 -0.79 -17.56 -24.77
N ALA A 21 0.42 -17.29 -24.29
CA ALA A 21 0.82 -17.68 -22.93
C ALA A 21 0.31 -16.60 -21.96
N GLY A 22 -0.69 -16.94 -21.14
CA GLY A 22 -1.19 -16.05 -20.08
C GLY A 22 -0.03 -15.53 -19.22
N LYS A 23 -0.15 -14.28 -18.72
CA LYS A 23 0.90 -13.65 -17.92
C LYS A 23 1.23 -14.51 -16.70
N LYS A 24 2.50 -14.52 -16.30
CA LYS A 24 2.91 -15.25 -15.10
C LYS A 24 2.33 -14.53 -13.87
N LEU A 25 1.63 -15.27 -13.02
CA LEU A 25 1.13 -14.77 -11.74
C LEU A 25 2.26 -14.65 -10.72
N ILE A 26 2.42 -13.47 -10.14
CA ILE A 26 3.32 -13.19 -9.02
C ILE A 26 2.48 -12.95 -7.77
N ARG A 27 2.75 -13.73 -6.72
CA ARG A 27 2.20 -13.49 -5.38
C ARG A 27 3.14 -12.63 -4.58
N VAL A 28 2.60 -11.61 -3.91
CA VAL A 28 3.36 -10.72 -3.02
C VAL A 28 2.64 -10.65 -1.68
N ASP A 29 3.31 -11.16 -0.65
CA ASP A 29 2.85 -11.10 0.74
C ASP A 29 3.49 -9.88 1.42
N VAL A 30 2.66 -8.97 1.94
CA VAL A 30 3.09 -7.70 2.53
C VAL A 30 2.69 -7.65 4.00
N SER A 31 3.66 -7.66 4.90
CA SER A 31 3.44 -7.38 6.32
C SER A 31 3.37 -5.88 6.55
N SER A 32 2.28 -5.39 7.13
CA SER A 32 2.03 -3.96 7.26
C SER A 32 1.25 -3.61 8.52
N ASP A 33 1.44 -2.39 9.03
CA ASP A 33 0.61 -1.79 10.06
C ASP A 33 -0.02 -0.50 9.54
N THR A 34 -1.30 -0.26 9.84
CA THR A 34 -2.10 0.85 9.30
C THR A 34 -1.66 2.23 9.80
N ILE A 35 -0.90 2.25 10.89
CA ILE A 35 -0.31 3.48 11.47
C ILE A 35 1.17 3.67 11.09
N CYS A 36 1.75 2.81 10.25
CA CYS A 36 3.14 2.91 9.81
C CYS A 36 3.26 3.79 8.55
N PRO A 37 3.90 4.98 8.62
CA PRO A 37 3.99 5.86 7.45
C PRO A 37 4.81 5.26 6.32
N TRP A 38 5.83 4.46 6.65
CA TRP A 38 6.65 3.77 5.64
C TRP A 38 5.91 2.64 4.93
N CYS A 39 4.88 2.06 5.55
CA CYS A 39 4.03 1.10 4.85
C CYS A 39 3.21 1.76 3.74
N LEU A 40 2.71 2.99 3.94
CA LEU A 40 2.07 3.77 2.87
C LEU A 40 3.07 4.06 1.74
N VAL A 41 4.28 4.53 2.08
CA VAL A 41 5.33 4.79 1.09
C VAL A 41 5.67 3.51 0.30
N GLY A 42 5.82 2.39 1.01
CA GLY A 42 6.04 1.08 0.40
C GLY A 42 4.92 0.66 -0.53
N LYS A 43 3.65 0.87 -0.13
CA LYS A 43 2.49 0.63 -0.98
C LYS A 43 2.56 1.44 -2.27
N ARG A 44 2.80 2.75 -2.20
CA ARG A 44 2.91 3.61 -3.40
C ARG A 44 4.00 3.16 -4.35
N ASN A 45 5.13 2.69 -3.82
CA ASN A 45 6.21 2.14 -4.63
C ASN A 45 5.84 0.79 -5.25
N LEU A 46 5.14 -0.08 -4.51
CA LEU A 46 4.60 -1.34 -5.02
C LEU A 46 3.60 -1.08 -6.17
N ASP A 47 2.67 -0.15 -6.00
CA ASP A 47 1.68 0.22 -7.02
C ASP A 47 2.35 0.70 -8.30
N LYS A 48 3.39 1.54 -8.18
CA LYS A 48 4.21 1.99 -9.32
C LYS A 48 4.89 0.82 -10.02
N ALA A 49 5.49 -0.10 -9.26
CA ALA A 49 6.17 -1.27 -9.82
C ALA A 49 5.21 -2.24 -10.54
N ILE A 50 4.03 -2.46 -9.96
CA ILE A 50 2.95 -3.24 -10.57
C ILE A 50 2.53 -2.59 -11.88
N ALA A 51 2.18 -1.29 -11.85
CA ALA A 51 1.73 -0.54 -13.02
C ALA A 51 2.74 -0.63 -14.18
N ALA A 52 4.04 -0.51 -13.87
CA ALA A 52 5.14 -0.59 -14.83
C ALA A 52 5.40 -2.00 -15.40
N SER A 53 4.77 -3.04 -14.85
CA SER A 53 5.03 -4.46 -15.21
C SER A 53 3.77 -5.24 -15.60
N THR A 54 2.63 -4.54 -15.76
CA THR A 54 1.33 -5.17 -16.04
C THR A 54 1.27 -5.84 -17.41
N ASP A 55 2.13 -5.50 -18.36
CA ASP A 55 2.24 -6.15 -19.67
C ASP A 55 2.81 -7.58 -19.57
N ARG A 56 3.58 -7.88 -18.51
CA ARG A 56 4.34 -9.12 -18.36
C ARG A 56 3.82 -10.05 -17.27
N PHE A 57 3.27 -9.48 -16.20
CA PHE A 57 2.88 -10.23 -15.00
C PHE A 57 1.47 -9.88 -14.56
N ASP A 58 0.79 -10.87 -14.01
CA ASP A 58 -0.38 -10.67 -13.17
C ASP A 58 0.07 -10.68 -11.70
N PHE A 59 -0.63 -9.94 -10.84
CA PHE A 59 -0.26 -9.82 -9.44
C PHE A 59 -1.41 -10.22 -8.51
N GLU A 60 -1.09 -11.01 -7.50
CA GLU A 60 -1.96 -11.28 -6.36
C GLU A 60 -1.26 -10.75 -5.10
N ILE A 61 -1.75 -9.63 -4.58
CA ILE A 61 -1.20 -8.98 -3.38
C ILE A 61 -2.00 -9.42 -2.16
N ARG A 62 -1.31 -9.83 -1.11
CA ARG A 62 -1.91 -10.22 0.18
C ARG A 62 -1.31 -9.39 1.30
N TRP A 63 -2.17 -8.74 2.05
CA TRP A 63 -1.77 -7.93 3.19
C TRP A 63 -1.91 -8.73 4.49
N HIS A 64 -0.83 -8.78 5.25
CA HIS A 64 -0.73 -9.48 6.53
C HIS A 64 -0.55 -8.48 7.67
N PRO A 65 -1.21 -8.71 8.82
CA PRO A 65 -1.15 -7.77 9.93
C PRO A 65 0.23 -7.78 10.58
N PHE A 66 0.73 -6.58 10.85
CA PHE A 66 1.84 -6.33 11.76
C PHE A 66 1.38 -5.30 12.80
N PHE A 67 1.83 -5.44 14.05
CA PHE A 67 1.46 -4.54 15.14
C PHE A 67 2.70 -3.81 15.65
N LEU A 68 2.82 -2.52 15.37
CA LEU A 68 3.89 -1.67 15.91
C LEU A 68 3.73 -1.46 17.41
N ASN A 69 2.49 -1.38 17.89
CA ASN A 69 2.18 -1.28 19.32
C ASN A 69 0.91 -2.09 19.67
N PRO A 70 1.04 -3.40 19.95
CA PRO A 70 -0.08 -4.24 20.33
C PRO A 70 -0.79 -3.79 21.62
N SER A 71 -0.07 -3.08 22.50
CA SER A 71 -0.54 -2.64 23.81
C SER A 71 -1.21 -1.26 23.80
N ALA A 72 -1.33 -0.61 22.64
CA ALA A 72 -1.98 0.69 22.54
C ALA A 72 -3.46 0.62 22.97
N PRO A 73 -4.00 1.67 23.61
CA PRO A 73 -5.40 1.74 24.02
C PRO A 73 -6.35 1.68 22.82
N LYS A 74 -7.55 1.11 23.01
CA LYS A 74 -8.56 0.95 21.94
C LYS A 74 -9.39 2.21 21.73
N GLU A 75 -9.61 2.95 22.79
CA GLU A 75 -10.21 4.29 22.83
C GLU A 75 -9.36 5.34 22.09
N GLY A 76 -8.10 5.01 21.80
CA GLY A 76 -7.16 5.91 21.15
C GLY A 76 -6.54 6.91 22.12
N MET A 77 -5.50 7.58 21.63
CA MET A 77 -4.77 8.62 22.35
C MET A 77 -4.38 9.73 21.39
N ASN A 78 -4.14 10.93 21.91
CA ASN A 78 -3.78 12.08 21.10
C ASN A 78 -2.51 11.78 20.27
N LYS A 79 -2.63 11.82 18.94
CA LYS A 79 -1.57 11.41 18.01
C LYS A 79 -0.34 12.30 18.12
N LEU A 80 -0.52 13.62 18.18
CA LEU A 80 0.59 14.55 18.32
C LEU A 80 1.32 14.37 19.65
N GLN A 81 0.59 14.19 20.76
CA GLN A 81 1.19 13.96 22.06
C GLN A 81 1.97 12.65 22.08
N PHE A 82 1.41 11.56 21.55
CA PHE A 82 2.14 10.30 21.41
C PHE A 82 3.46 10.45 20.65
N TYR A 83 3.47 11.22 19.55
CA TYR A 83 4.70 11.48 18.79
C TYR A 83 5.69 12.36 19.56
N LYS A 84 5.22 13.36 20.32
CA LYS A 84 6.05 14.15 21.23
C LYS A 84 6.72 13.27 22.27
N ASP A 85 5.97 12.39 22.92
CA ASP A 85 6.50 11.48 23.95
C ASP A 85 7.51 10.49 23.35
N LYS A 86 7.25 10.01 22.13
CA LYS A 86 8.11 9.03 21.43
C LYS A 86 9.43 9.62 20.93
N PHE A 87 9.41 10.81 20.33
CA PHE A 87 10.56 11.38 19.63
C PHE A 87 11.22 12.55 20.38
N GLY A 88 10.52 13.14 21.35
CA GLY A 88 11.03 14.25 22.15
C GLY A 88 11.60 15.39 21.28
N PRO A 89 12.82 15.87 21.55
CA PRO A 89 13.45 16.96 20.80
C PRO A 89 13.63 16.70 19.30
N GLN A 90 13.58 15.44 18.85
CA GLN A 90 13.76 15.08 17.44
C GLN A 90 12.47 15.23 16.62
N LEU A 91 11.33 15.46 17.27
CA LEU A 91 10.02 15.43 16.62
C LEU A 91 9.98 16.35 15.40
N ASP A 92 10.40 17.60 15.52
CA ASP A 92 10.29 18.58 14.42
C ASP A 92 11.03 18.13 13.17
N GLY A 93 12.23 17.55 13.33
CA GLY A 93 13.00 16.98 12.22
C GLY A 93 12.33 15.76 11.59
N VAL A 94 11.73 14.89 12.42
CA VAL A 94 10.95 13.73 11.94
C VAL A 94 9.72 14.19 11.17
N VAL A 95 8.97 15.18 11.69
CA VAL A 95 7.78 15.74 11.03
C VAL A 95 8.15 16.42 9.73
N ALA A 96 9.20 17.23 9.70
CA ALA A 96 9.66 17.91 8.49
C ALA A 96 10.03 16.89 7.41
N ARG A 97 10.82 15.87 7.75
CA ARG A 97 11.17 14.78 6.83
C ARG A 97 9.93 14.05 6.31
N MET A 98 9.00 13.67 7.19
CA MET A 98 7.80 12.96 6.78
C MET A 98 6.88 13.81 5.91
N THR A 99 6.79 15.11 6.19
CA THR A 99 6.03 16.06 5.38
C THR A 99 6.60 16.15 3.96
N GLU A 100 7.93 16.20 3.81
CA GLU A 100 8.56 16.21 2.48
C GLU A 100 8.30 14.89 1.72
N VAL A 101 8.46 13.74 2.39
CA VAL A 101 8.17 12.42 1.79
C VAL A 101 6.73 12.35 1.29
N PHE A 102 5.76 12.78 2.10
CA PHE A 102 4.35 12.78 1.73
C PHE A 102 4.05 13.76 0.58
N ARG A 103 4.68 14.94 0.59
CA ARG A 103 4.58 15.89 -0.52
C ARG A 103 5.07 15.28 -1.83
N GLY A 104 6.16 14.54 -1.81
CA GLY A 104 6.67 13.78 -2.97
C GLY A 104 5.71 12.69 -3.48
N LEU A 105 4.72 12.29 -2.67
CA LEU A 105 3.63 11.39 -3.04
C LEU A 105 2.34 12.13 -3.43
N GLY A 106 2.36 13.47 -3.45
CA GLY A 106 1.17 14.29 -3.67
C GLY A 106 0.19 14.30 -2.49
N LEU A 107 0.66 14.01 -1.28
CA LEU A 107 -0.15 13.91 -0.06
C LEU A 107 0.27 14.96 0.97
N ASN A 108 -0.70 15.39 1.79
CA ASN A 108 -0.43 16.24 2.95
C ASN A 108 -0.33 15.38 4.21
N TYR A 109 0.79 15.48 4.93
CA TYR A 109 1.00 14.74 6.18
C TYR A 109 0.27 15.40 7.34
N ASN A 110 -0.56 14.63 8.06
CA ASN A 110 -1.41 15.11 9.14
C ASN A 110 -1.17 14.33 10.45
N LEU A 111 -0.79 15.05 11.50
CA LEU A 111 -0.55 14.53 12.85
C LEU A 111 -1.66 14.84 13.86
N SER A 112 -2.76 15.46 13.43
CA SER A 112 -3.93 15.66 14.28
C SER A 112 -4.73 14.36 14.46
N GLY A 113 -5.73 14.41 15.34
CA GLY A 113 -6.60 13.28 15.64
C GLY A 113 -5.99 12.27 16.62
N LEU A 114 -6.46 11.02 16.52
CA LEU A 114 -6.09 9.94 17.43
C LEU A 114 -5.20 8.90 16.74
N THR A 115 -4.33 8.28 17.53
CA THR A 115 -3.62 7.05 17.21
C THR A 115 -3.92 6.02 18.29
N GLY A 116 -3.78 4.73 18.00
CA GLY A 116 -4.14 3.71 18.98
C GLY A 116 -3.95 2.30 18.44
N ASN A 117 -4.70 1.37 19.02
CA ASN A 117 -4.66 -0.04 18.64
C ASN A 117 -5.11 -0.24 17.18
N THR A 118 -4.36 -1.05 16.42
CA THR A 118 -4.67 -1.31 15.00
C THR A 118 -5.43 -2.61 14.74
N LEU A 119 -5.81 -3.35 15.78
CA LEU A 119 -6.48 -4.65 15.65
C LEU A 119 -7.75 -4.59 14.82
N ASP A 120 -8.64 -3.63 15.08
CA ASP A 120 -9.92 -3.57 14.37
C ASP A 120 -9.71 -3.18 12.89
N SER A 121 -8.72 -2.32 12.58
CA SER A 121 -8.33 -2.06 11.18
C SER A 121 -7.75 -3.28 10.47
N HIS A 122 -6.94 -4.09 11.17
CA HIS A 122 -6.42 -5.35 10.63
C HIS A 122 -7.52 -6.38 10.40
N ARG A 123 -8.52 -6.45 11.28
CA ARG A 123 -9.70 -7.30 11.09
C ARG A 123 -10.52 -6.87 9.88
N LEU A 124 -10.66 -5.56 9.65
CA LEU A 124 -11.34 -5.03 8.48
C LEU A 124 -10.58 -5.37 7.18
N ILE A 125 -9.24 -5.20 7.18
CA ILE A 125 -8.37 -5.61 6.07
C ILE A 125 -8.49 -7.11 5.78
N TYR A 126 -8.47 -7.94 6.82
CA TYR A 126 -8.67 -9.38 6.68
C TYR A 126 -10.03 -9.72 6.07
N TYR A 127 -11.09 -9.06 6.54
CA TYR A 127 -12.45 -9.27 6.02
C TYR A 127 -12.59 -8.84 4.56
N ALA A 128 -12.00 -7.70 4.17
CA ALA A 128 -11.96 -7.27 2.78
C ALA A 128 -11.23 -8.29 1.88
N GLY A 129 -10.14 -8.89 2.37
CA GLY A 129 -9.43 -9.96 1.66
C GLY A 129 -10.26 -11.21 1.39
N LYS A 130 -11.29 -11.50 2.19
CA LYS A 130 -12.25 -12.58 1.90
C LYS A 130 -13.14 -12.28 0.69
N GLN A 131 -13.23 -11.02 0.30
CA GLN A 131 -14.06 -10.57 -0.82
C GLN A 131 -13.27 -10.34 -2.11
N GLY A 132 -11.93 -10.36 -2.05
CA GLY A 132 -11.02 -10.11 -3.17
C GLY A 132 -9.69 -9.47 -2.72
N SER A 133 -8.57 -9.84 -3.35
CA SER A 133 -7.26 -9.25 -3.07
C SER A 133 -7.18 -7.78 -3.49
N ASP A 134 -7.89 -7.40 -4.56
CA ASP A 134 -8.09 -6.03 -5.02
C ASP A 134 -8.83 -5.19 -3.96
N LYS A 135 -9.91 -5.73 -3.38
CA LYS A 135 -10.66 -5.06 -2.30
C LYS A 135 -9.81 -4.89 -1.05
N GLN A 136 -9.02 -5.90 -0.69
CA GLN A 136 -8.05 -5.77 0.41
C GLN A 136 -7.05 -4.66 0.14
N HIS A 137 -6.47 -4.65 -1.05
CA HIS A 137 -5.44 -3.70 -1.45
C HIS A 137 -5.98 -2.26 -1.51
N ASN A 138 -7.20 -2.07 -2.00
CA ASN A 138 -7.87 -0.76 -2.02
C ASN A 138 -8.23 -0.28 -0.60
N LEU A 139 -8.71 -1.17 0.27
CA LEU A 139 -9.03 -0.78 1.65
C LEU A 139 -7.77 -0.33 2.42
N VAL A 140 -6.63 -0.97 2.21
CA VAL A 140 -5.36 -0.55 2.83
C VAL A 140 -5.00 0.89 2.44
N GLU A 141 -5.23 1.28 1.18
CA GLU A 141 -5.06 2.67 0.72
C GLU A 141 -5.99 3.63 1.49
N GLU A 142 -7.28 3.31 1.57
CA GLU A 142 -8.26 4.16 2.26
C GLU A 142 -7.94 4.34 3.74
N LEU A 143 -7.52 3.27 4.41
CA LEU A 143 -7.10 3.30 5.81
C LEU A 143 -5.87 4.18 6.01
N PHE A 144 -4.89 4.07 5.11
CA PHE A 144 -3.71 4.93 5.12
C PHE A 144 -4.05 6.41 4.91
N LEU A 145 -4.86 6.73 3.90
CA LEU A 145 -5.27 8.11 3.64
C LEU A 145 -6.10 8.67 4.79
N GLY A 146 -7.05 7.88 5.31
CA GLY A 146 -7.83 8.22 6.49
C GLY A 146 -6.95 8.64 7.68
N TYR A 147 -5.97 7.81 8.03
CA TYR A 147 -5.11 8.05 9.18
C TYR A 147 -4.06 9.16 8.97
N PHE A 148 -3.42 9.20 7.79
CA PHE A 148 -2.28 10.10 7.57
C PHE A 148 -2.63 11.44 6.95
N THR A 149 -3.81 11.60 6.33
CA THR A 149 -4.18 12.85 5.66
C THR A 149 -5.48 13.43 6.20
N GLN A 150 -6.42 12.58 6.64
CA GLN A 150 -7.78 12.99 7.03
C GLN A 150 -8.02 13.00 8.56
N ALA A 151 -7.02 12.68 9.37
CA ALA A 151 -7.14 12.59 10.84
C ALA A 151 -8.21 11.62 11.36
N LYS A 152 -8.61 10.63 10.55
CA LYS A 152 -9.54 9.58 10.97
C LYS A 152 -8.86 8.63 11.94
N TYR A 153 -9.58 8.23 12.98
CA TYR A 153 -9.09 7.24 13.92
C TYR A 153 -9.24 5.83 13.34
N ILE A 154 -8.16 5.05 13.40
CA ILE A 154 -8.08 3.75 12.75
C ILE A 154 -8.76 2.62 13.55
N GLY A 155 -9.03 2.88 14.83
CA GLY A 155 -9.76 1.98 15.73
C GLY A 155 -11.24 2.34 15.88
N ASP A 156 -11.75 3.26 15.08
CA ASP A 156 -13.17 3.61 15.06
C ASP A 156 -14.01 2.45 14.48
N ARG A 157 -15.23 2.25 15.00
CA ARG A 157 -16.08 1.08 14.72
C ARG A 157 -17.38 1.43 14.02
#